data_AF-A0A5C6CNH2-F1
#
_entry.id   AF-A0A5C6CNH2-F1
#
_cell.length_a   1.000
_cell.length_b   1.000
_cell.length_c   1.000
_cell.angle_alpha   90.00
_cell.angle_beta   90.00
_cell.angle_gamma   90.00
#
_symmetry.space_group_name_H-M   'P 1'
#
loop_
_entity.id
_entity.type
_entity.pdbx_description
1 polymer ?
#
loop_
_entity_poly.entity_id
_entity_poly.type
_entity_poly.pdbx_seq_one_letter_code
_entity_poly.pdbx_strand_id
1 'polypeptide(L)' 'MAVTNARVEALHYFKSLEMLGYERPPLQIRVWNLSLGRHVLSQTCHKISRIGLV' A
#
# COMPACT_ATOMS: atom_id res chain seq x y z
N MET A 1 5.99 13.82 -16.95
CA MET A 1 5.13 13.08 -16.00
C MET A 1 5.71 13.29 -14.61
N ALA A 2 5.03 14.03 -13.73
CA ALA A 2 5.56 14.31 -12.39
C ALA A 2 5.44 13.04 -11.52
N VAL A 3 6.57 12.40 -11.22
CA VAL A 3 6.63 11.33 -10.21
C VAL A 3 6.59 12.01 -8.85
N THR A 4 5.40 12.11 -8.26
CA THR A 4 5.26 12.60 -6.89
C THR A 4 5.62 11.46 -5.94
N ASN A 5 6.84 11.50 -5.41
CA ASN A 5 7.28 10.63 -4.32
C ASN A 5 6.52 11.02 -3.04
N ALA A 6 5.30 10.50 -2.88
CA ALA A 6 4.58 10.61 -1.62
C ALA A 6 5.38 9.86 -0.54
N ARG A 7 5.65 10.51 0.59
CA ARG A 7 6.33 9.90 1.73
C ARG A 7 5.53 8.67 2.16
N VAL A 8 6.20 7.51 2.17
CA VAL A 8 5.63 6.26 2.68
C VAL A 8 5.88 6.24 4.19
N GLU A 9 4.82 6.18 4.98
CA GLU A 9 4.93 6.19 6.44
C GLU A 9 5.08 4.78 7.02
N ALA A 10 4.47 3.79 6.38
CA ALA A 10 4.59 2.38 6.73
C ALA A 10 4.60 1.50 5.47
N LEU A 11 5.40 0.43 5.49
CA LEU A 11 5.55 -0.54 4.40
C LEU A 11 5.41 -1.95 4.95
N HIS A 12 4.58 -2.77 4.30
CA HIS A 12 4.32 -4.16 4.68
C HIS A 12 4.42 -5.07 3.45
N TYR A 13 5.25 -6.11 3.55
CA TYR A 13 5.41 -7.10 2.49
C TYR A 13 4.73 -8.42 2.86
N PHE A 14 3.76 -8.83 2.04
CA PHE A 14 3.02 -10.08 2.17
C PHE A 14 3.65 -11.13 1.25
N LYS A 15 4.71 -11.79 1.75
CA LYS A 15 5.55 -12.70 0.94
C LYS A 15 4.77 -13.82 0.26
N SER A 16 3.83 -14.45 0.96
CA SER A 16 3.02 -15.56 0.41
C SER A 16 2.12 -15.15 -0.76
N LEU A 17 1.77 -13.87 -0.86
CA LEU A 17 0.90 -13.32 -1.89
C LEU A 17 1.67 -12.46 -2.92
N GLU A 18 2.98 -12.30 -2.72
CA GLU A 18 3.83 -11.35 -3.45
C GLU A 18 3.21 -9.94 -3.53
N MET A 19 2.67 -9.45 -2.41
CA MET A 19 2.04 -8.14 -2.33
C MET A 19 2.80 -7.16 -1.46
N LEU A 20 2.75 -5.88 -1.83
CA LEU A 20 3.30 -4.76 -1.08
C LEU A 20 2.19 -3.80 -0.69
N GLY A 21 1.93 -3.70 0.62
CA GLY A 21 1.04 -2.70 1.20
C GLY A 21 1.84 -1.52 1.74
N TYR A 22 1.37 -0.30 1.52
CA TYR A 22 2.00 0.87 2.13
C TYR A 22 1.01 1.99 2.43
N GLU A 23 1.37 2.78 3.43
CA GLU A 23 0.63 3.98 3.85
C GLU A 23 1.19 5.22 3.16
N ARG A 24 0.28 6.12 2.74
CA ARG A 24 0.62 7.46 2.25
C ARG A 24 -0.34 8.51 2.85
N PRO A 25 0.10 9.77 3.00
CA PRO A 25 -0.80 10.86 3.38
C PRO A 25 -1.93 11.08 2.34
N PRO A 26 -3.13 11.51 2.78
CA PRO A 26 -3.64 11.52 4.16
C PRO A 26 -4.29 10.16 4.49
N LEU A 27 -3.59 9.29 5.23
CA LEU A 27 -4.09 8.01 5.73
C LEU A 27 -4.75 7.11 4.66
N GLN A 28 -4.12 7.00 3.49
CA GLN A 28 -4.51 6.07 2.45
C GLN A 28 -3.55 4.88 2.43
N ILE A 29 -4.12 3.68 2.43
CA ILE A 29 -3.41 2.43 2.16
C ILE A 29 -3.44 2.17 0.66
N ARG A 30 -2.32 1.76 0.10
CA ARG A 30 -2.23 1.20 -1.25
C ARG A 30 -1.63 -0.20 -1.20
N VAL A 31 -2.16 -1.10 -2.02
CA VAL A 31 -1.67 -2.47 -2.17
C VAL A 31 -1.31 -2.70 -3.63
N TRP A 32 -0.12 -3.24 -3.84
CA TRP A 32 0.41 -3.63 -5.14
C TRP A 32 0.67 -5.13 -5.15
N ASN A 33 0.34 -5.78 -6.26
CA ASN A 33 0.79 -7.14 -6.56
C ASN A 33 2.09 -7.03 -7.37
N LEU A 34 3.17 -7.58 -6.83
CA LEU A 34 4.50 -7.46 -7.40
C LEU A 34 4.72 -8.44 -8.56
N SER A 35 4.12 -9.63 -8.52
CA SER A 35 4.20 -10.61 -9.62
C SER A 35 3.56 -10.08 -10.90
N LEU A 36 2.44 -9.37 -10.75
CA LEU A 36 1.69 -8.77 -11.85
C LEU A 36 2.11 -7.33 -12.16
N GLY A 37 3.00 -6.74 -11.34
CA GLY A 37 3.44 -5.35 -11.49
C GLY A 37 2.32 -4.31 -11.44
N ARG A 38 1.20 -4.59 -10.75
CA ARG A 38 0.00 -3.74 -10.80
C ARG A 38 -0.56 -3.40 -9.44
N HIS A 39 -1.20 -2.24 -9.38
CA HIS A 39 -2.02 -1.82 -8.25
C HIS A 39 -3.26 -2.71 -8.10
N VAL A 40 -3.58 -3.08 -6.86
CA VAL A 40 -4.72 -3.95 -6.51
C VAL A 40 -5.79 -3.17 -5.77
N LEU A 41 -5.41 -2.41 -4.75
CA LEU A 41 -6.35 -1.77 -3.83
C LEU A 41 -5.83 -0.43 -3.35
N SER A 42 -6.74 0.56 -3.28
CA SER A 42 -6.54 1.79 -2.54
C SER A 42 -7.69 1.97 -1.56
N GLN A 43 -7.38 2.24 -0.30
CA GLN A 43 -8.40 2.48 0.73
C GLN A 43 -8.00 3.67 1.60
N THR A 44 -8.90 4.65 1.71
CA THR A 44 -8.74 5.79 2.62
C THR A 44 -9.35 5.44 3.97
N CYS A 45 -8.60 5.69 5.04
CA CYS A 45 -9.00 5.38 6.40
C CYS A 45 -8.92 6.64 7.28
N HIS A 46 -9.74 6.72 8.32
CA HIS A 46 -9.60 7.79 9.33
C HIS A 46 -8.45 7.52 10.31
N LYS A 47 -8.03 6.25 10.45
CA LYS A 47 -6.88 5.80 11.25
C LYS A 47 -6.44 4.42 10.76
N ILE A 48 -5.13 4.15 10.73
CA ILE A 48 -4.57 2.85 10.37
C ILE A 48 -3.92 2.24 11.62
N SER A 49 -4.35 1.05 12.03
CA SER A 49 -3.78 0.31 13.16
C SER A 49 -2.99 -0.93 12.72
N ARG A 50 -3.38 -1.53 11.60
CA ARG A 50 -2.73 -2.70 10.98
C ARG A 50 -3.06 -2.73 9.48
N ILE A 51 -2.13 -3.22 8.68
CA ILE A 51 -2.36 -3.61 7.28
C ILE A 51 -2.23 -5.14 7.21
N GLY A 52 -3.34 -5.81 6.93
CA GLY A 52 -3.42 -7.27 6.78
C GLY A 52 -4.38 -7.61 5.66
N LEU A 53 -4.14 -8.73 4.97
CA LEU A 53 -5.03 -9.27 3.95
C LEU A 53 -5.64 -10.55 4.52
N VAL A 54 -6.97 -10.69 4.42
CA VAL A 54 -7.71 -11.91 4.81
C VAL A 54 -7.89 -12.77 3.57
#